data_AF-A0A7W5ZWK3-F1
#
_entry.id   AF-A0A7W5ZWK3-F1
#
_cell.length_a   1.000
_cell.length_b   1.000
_cell.length_c   1.000
_cell.angle_alpha   90.00
_cell.angle_beta   90.00
_cell.angle_gamma   90.00
#
_symmetry.space_group_name_H-M   'P 1'
#
loop_
_entity.id
_entity.type
_entity.pdbx_description
1 polymer ?
#
loop_
_entity_poly.entity_id
_entity_poly.type
_entity_poly.pdbx_seq_one_letter_code
_entity_poly.pdbx_strand_id
1 'polypeptide(L)'
;MNEDLTPIRAARTEGSRTTRLDAELERLRTSPSNSDRPRNSQSFSSFNSGVNLMGIFSRTRDIIAANFNDLLDKADDPSKMIRMIIMEMEETLVEVRASAARTIADQKEMGRHVAKLDRLQADWSEKAQLALSKDRDDLARAALVEKKKAADMADQLRVEIGVLDDSMRAYELDIDKLQTRLREARSRQTAIAARLESAENRVRLRTLLASERVDEAMARFDQLERRVDYAEGRADALSLSDGSSKPSLADEISALAGQDKIDEELEAMKRALGKEG
;
A
#
# COMPACT_ATOMS: atom_id res chain seq x y z
N MET A 1 -29.41 32.86 -108.85
CA MET A 1 -28.49 32.45 -107.77
C MET A 1 -28.71 30.97 -107.60
N ASN A 2 -27.94 30.16 -108.33
CA ASN A 2 -28.06 28.71 -108.36
C ASN A 2 -26.89 28.11 -107.59
N GLU A 3 -27.21 27.10 -106.79
CA GLU A 3 -26.35 26.38 -105.88
C GLU A 3 -25.30 25.54 -106.60
N ASP A 4 -24.11 25.51 -106.00
CA ASP A 4 -22.91 24.86 -106.51
C ASP A 4 -22.85 23.38 -106.09
N LEU A 5 -22.52 22.50 -107.03
CA LEU A 5 -22.49 21.04 -106.92
C LEU A 5 -21.06 20.52 -106.65
N THR A 6 -20.81 19.97 -105.46
CA THR A 6 -19.95 18.78 -105.14
C THR A 6 -18.46 18.73 -105.60
N PRO A 7 -17.63 17.71 -105.25
CA PRO A 7 -17.51 16.84 -104.05
C PRO A 7 -16.03 16.62 -103.60
N ILE A 8 -15.70 16.37 -102.31
CA ILE A 8 -14.43 15.69 -101.93
C ILE A 8 -14.59 14.73 -100.74
N ARG A 9 -13.80 13.65 -100.84
CA ARG A 9 -13.77 12.31 -100.24
C ARG A 9 -12.90 12.21 -98.96
N ALA A 10 -13.36 11.39 -98.02
CA ALA A 10 -12.68 10.53 -97.04
C ALA A 10 -11.49 11.03 -96.17
N ALA A 11 -11.59 10.83 -94.84
CA ALA A 11 -10.61 10.07 -94.03
C ALA A 11 -10.99 9.96 -92.53
N ARG A 12 -11.06 8.71 -92.05
CA ARG A 12 -10.51 8.12 -90.81
C ARG A 12 -10.36 8.94 -89.51
N THR A 13 -11.10 8.48 -88.49
CA THR A 13 -10.67 8.08 -87.12
C THR A 13 -9.64 8.91 -86.36
N GLU A 14 -10.08 9.56 -85.27
CA GLU A 14 -9.27 9.79 -84.05
C GLU A 14 -10.12 9.60 -82.78
N GLY A 15 -9.43 9.18 -81.70
CA GLY A 15 -9.96 8.45 -80.55
C GLY A 15 -10.88 9.22 -79.59
N SER A 16 -11.93 8.53 -79.15
CA SER A 16 -12.63 8.83 -77.90
C SER A 16 -11.66 8.65 -76.74
N ARG A 17 -11.30 9.76 -76.07
CA ARG A 17 -10.58 9.74 -74.79
C ARG A 17 -11.55 9.25 -73.71
N THR A 18 -11.43 7.99 -73.32
CA THR A 18 -12.06 7.49 -72.09
C THR A 18 -11.48 8.24 -70.90
N THR A 19 -12.35 8.83 -70.07
CA THR A 19 -11.91 9.59 -68.90
C THR A 19 -11.56 8.62 -67.76
N ARG A 20 -10.66 9.04 -66.85
CA ARG A 20 -10.29 8.24 -65.65
C ARG A 20 -11.51 7.83 -64.82
N LEU A 21 -12.60 8.60 -64.88
CA LEU A 21 -13.84 8.33 -64.18
C LEU A 21 -14.61 7.16 -64.81
N ASP A 22 -14.58 7.01 -66.14
CA ASP A 22 -15.24 5.89 -66.83
C ASP A 22 -14.56 4.55 -66.49
N ALA A 23 -13.23 4.54 -66.35
CA ALA A 23 -12.47 3.36 -65.95
C ALA A 23 -12.71 2.95 -64.48
N GLU A 24 -13.06 3.90 -63.61
CA GLU A 24 -13.35 3.64 -62.20
C GLU A 24 -14.78 3.12 -61.99
N LEU A 25 -15.72 3.61 -62.81
CA LEU A 25 -17.10 3.10 -62.87
C LEU A 25 -17.20 1.68 -63.42
N GLU A 26 -16.38 1.29 -64.41
CA GLU A 26 -16.32 -0.10 -64.89
C GLU A 26 -15.72 -1.08 -63.87
N ARG A 27 -14.80 -0.61 -63.02
CA ARG A 27 -14.22 -1.42 -61.93
C ARG A 27 -15.22 -1.75 -60.83
N LEU A 28 -16.13 -0.82 -60.54
CA LEU A 28 -17.22 -1.05 -59.58
C LEU A 28 -18.31 -1.99 -60.14
N ARG A 29 -18.42 -2.11 -61.47
CA ARG A 29 -19.38 -3.02 -62.12
C ARG A 29 -18.90 -4.47 -62.23
N THR A 30 -17.59 -4.73 -62.17
CA THR A 30 -17.01 -6.04 -62.50
C THR A 30 -16.41 -6.81 -61.31
N SER A 31 -16.65 -6.37 -60.08
CA SER A 31 -16.19 -7.10 -58.89
C SER A 31 -17.20 -8.20 -58.48
N PRO A 32 -16.79 -9.48 -58.38
CA PRO A 32 -17.69 -10.58 -58.05
C PRO A 32 -18.15 -10.55 -56.59
N SER A 33 -19.42 -10.88 -56.38
CA SER A 33 -20.08 -10.96 -55.07
C SER A 33 -19.47 -12.05 -54.20
N ASN A 34 -19.00 -11.69 -53.00
CA ASN A 34 -18.67 -12.66 -51.97
C ASN A 34 -19.87 -12.82 -51.03
N SER A 35 -20.84 -13.62 -51.48
CA SER A 35 -21.93 -14.14 -50.65
C SER A 35 -21.41 -15.39 -49.93
N ASP A 36 -20.91 -15.22 -48.71
CA ASP A 36 -21.12 -16.15 -47.59
C ASP A 36 -20.31 -15.68 -46.36
N ARG A 37 -21.00 -14.95 -45.48
CA ARG A 37 -20.61 -14.80 -44.07
C ARG A 37 -21.87 -14.87 -43.22
N PRO A 38 -21.89 -15.66 -42.13
CA PRO A 38 -23.07 -15.77 -41.28
C PRO A 38 -23.36 -14.43 -40.61
N ARG A 39 -24.57 -13.89 -40.84
CA ARG A 39 -25.12 -12.74 -40.14
C ARG A 39 -25.47 -13.15 -38.72
N ASN A 40 -24.63 -12.78 -37.75
CA ASN A 40 -25.05 -12.76 -36.35
C ASN A 40 -25.87 -11.48 -36.12
N SER A 41 -27.17 -11.63 -35.92
CA SER A 41 -28.08 -10.53 -35.58
C SER A 41 -27.83 -10.09 -34.14
N GLN A 42 -27.00 -9.08 -33.93
CA GLN A 42 -26.95 -8.38 -32.65
C GLN A 42 -28.14 -7.43 -32.56
N SER A 43 -29.20 -7.96 -31.96
CA SER A 43 -30.18 -7.21 -31.19
C SER A 43 -29.46 -6.21 -30.29
N PHE A 44 -29.93 -4.95 -30.29
CA PHE A 44 -29.58 -3.95 -29.29
C PHE A 44 -30.15 -4.38 -27.94
N SER A 45 -29.46 -5.30 -27.26
CA SER A 45 -29.77 -5.74 -25.91
C SER A 45 -28.62 -5.36 -25.00
N SER A 46 -28.91 -4.41 -24.11
CA SER A 46 -28.24 -4.16 -22.83
C SER A 46 -26.74 -3.89 -22.87
N PHE A 47 -26.39 -2.61 -22.69
CA PHE A 47 -25.13 -2.18 -22.09
C PHE A 47 -25.04 -2.67 -20.63
N ASN A 48 -24.98 -3.98 -20.45
CA ASN A 48 -24.45 -4.60 -19.26
C ASN A 48 -23.10 -5.18 -19.66
N SER A 49 -22.17 -4.28 -20.00
CA SER A 49 -20.76 -4.59 -20.06
C SER A 49 -20.35 -5.00 -18.66
N GLY A 50 -20.37 -6.31 -18.42
CA GLY A 50 -19.60 -6.98 -17.38
C GLY A 50 -18.13 -6.68 -17.61
N VAL A 51 -17.71 -5.51 -17.15
CA VAL A 51 -16.33 -5.26 -16.76
C VAL A 51 -15.94 -6.40 -15.83
N ASN A 52 -14.72 -6.89 -15.95
CA ASN A 52 -14.09 -7.91 -15.11
C ASN A 52 -14.14 -7.57 -13.60
N LEU A 53 -15.32 -7.53 -12.99
CA LEU A 53 -15.56 -7.27 -11.58
C LEU A 53 -15.01 -8.43 -10.72
N MET A 54 -14.79 -9.60 -11.32
CA MET A 54 -14.20 -10.77 -10.67
C MET A 54 -12.66 -10.70 -10.50
N GLY A 55 -11.95 -9.78 -11.17
CA GLY A 55 -10.48 -9.77 -11.17
C GLY A 55 -9.84 -8.86 -10.10
N ILE A 56 -10.52 -7.78 -9.75
CA ILE A 56 -9.96 -6.71 -8.90
C ILE A 56 -10.66 -6.72 -7.54
N PHE A 57 -12.00 -6.77 -7.53
CA PHE A 57 -12.79 -6.84 -6.30
C PHE A 57 -12.70 -8.18 -5.57
N SER A 58 -12.27 -9.28 -6.22
CA SER A 58 -12.02 -10.54 -5.50
C SER A 58 -10.77 -10.43 -4.63
N ARG A 59 -9.66 -9.90 -5.15
CA ARG A 59 -8.42 -9.73 -4.37
C ARG A 59 -8.58 -8.72 -3.25
N THR A 60 -9.18 -7.56 -3.51
CA THR A 60 -9.42 -6.57 -2.44
C THR A 60 -10.33 -7.15 -1.36
N ARG A 61 -11.40 -7.83 -1.77
CA ARG A 61 -12.35 -8.44 -0.84
C ARG A 61 -11.73 -9.60 -0.07
N ASP A 62 -10.91 -10.42 -0.71
CA ASP A 62 -10.20 -11.53 -0.07
C ASP A 62 -9.11 -11.01 0.87
N ILE A 63 -8.42 -9.92 0.56
CA ILE A 63 -7.47 -9.26 1.47
C ILE A 63 -8.18 -8.59 2.67
N ILE A 64 -9.33 -7.93 2.43
CA ILE A 64 -10.11 -7.27 3.49
C ILE A 64 -10.85 -8.29 4.38
N ALA A 65 -11.30 -9.41 3.79
CA ALA A 65 -12.04 -10.48 4.46
C ALA A 65 -11.12 -11.52 5.10
N ALA A 66 -9.89 -11.70 4.59
CA ALA A 66 -8.91 -12.55 5.22
C ALA A 66 -8.58 -11.99 6.60
N ASN A 67 -8.71 -12.85 7.60
CA ASN A 67 -8.15 -12.59 8.91
C ASN A 67 -6.63 -12.62 8.75
N PHE A 68 -6.03 -11.47 8.47
CA PHE A 68 -4.61 -11.30 8.18
C PHE A 68 -3.69 -11.94 9.25
N ASN A 69 -4.19 -12.13 10.48
CA ASN A 69 -3.54 -12.95 11.51
C ASN A 69 -3.28 -14.39 11.06
N ASP A 70 -4.27 -15.05 10.47
CA ASP A 70 -4.23 -16.48 10.16
C ASP A 70 -3.26 -16.79 9.00
N LEU A 71 -3.00 -15.80 8.13
CA LEU A 71 -2.00 -15.89 7.06
C LEU A 71 -0.58 -15.67 7.60
N LEU A 72 -0.40 -14.71 8.52
CA LEU A 72 0.89 -14.45 9.16
C LEU A 72 1.36 -15.62 10.04
N ASP A 73 0.44 -16.25 10.77
CA ASP A 73 0.77 -17.35 11.69
C ASP A 73 1.25 -18.63 10.97
N LYS A 74 1.00 -18.74 9.66
CA LYS A 74 1.39 -19.88 8.81
C LYS A 74 2.54 -19.55 7.85
N ALA A 75 3.07 -18.33 7.91
CA ALA A 75 4.09 -17.86 6.98
C ALA A 75 5.49 -18.30 7.42
N ASP A 76 6.26 -18.87 6.49
CA ASP A 76 7.70 -19.16 6.71
C ASP A 76 8.53 -17.87 6.90
N ASP A 77 8.14 -16.78 6.23
CA ASP A 77 8.71 -15.44 6.40
C ASP A 77 7.60 -14.39 6.56
N PRO A 78 7.19 -14.09 7.81
CA PRO A 78 6.13 -13.14 8.10
C PRO A 78 6.50 -11.70 7.70
N SER A 79 7.80 -11.36 7.68
CA SER A 79 8.30 -10.02 7.33
C SER A 79 8.18 -9.72 5.83
N LYS A 80 8.45 -10.71 4.98
CA LYS A 80 8.27 -10.59 3.54
C LYS A 80 6.79 -10.60 3.15
N MET A 81 6.00 -11.48 3.77
CA MET A 81 4.58 -11.60 3.49
C MET A 81 3.81 -10.32 3.80
N ILE A 82 4.05 -9.70 4.97
CA ILE A 82 3.38 -8.44 5.34
C ILE A 82 3.74 -7.29 4.39
N ARG A 83 4.99 -7.25 3.90
CA ARG A 83 5.43 -6.23 2.93
C ARG A 83 4.70 -6.38 1.60
N MET A 84 4.54 -7.61 1.11
CA MET A 84 3.81 -7.92 -0.11
C MET A 84 2.34 -7.51 0.02
N ILE A 85 1.69 -7.85 1.13
CA ILE A 85 0.29 -7.48 1.39
C ILE A 85 0.11 -5.97 1.45
N ILE A 86 1.01 -5.25 2.13
CA ILE A 86 0.97 -3.77 2.15
C ILE A 86 1.05 -3.23 0.72
N MET A 87 1.97 -3.73 -0.11
CA MET A 87 2.11 -3.29 -1.50
C MET A 87 0.85 -3.55 -2.33
N GLU A 88 0.26 -4.74 -2.22
CA GLU A 88 -1.00 -5.09 -2.92
C GLU A 88 -2.16 -4.19 -2.48
N MET A 89 -2.24 -3.87 -1.18
CA MET A 89 -3.26 -2.95 -0.66
C MET A 89 -3.05 -1.51 -1.13
N GLU A 90 -1.79 -1.06 -1.27
CA GLU A 90 -1.46 0.26 -1.81
C GLU A 90 -1.81 0.35 -3.29
N GLU A 91 -1.47 -0.66 -4.07
CA GLU A 91 -1.85 -0.76 -5.49
C GLU A 91 -3.37 -0.71 -5.64
N THR A 92 -4.08 -1.53 -4.87
CA THR A 92 -5.54 -1.55 -4.94
C THR A 92 -6.17 -0.21 -4.51
N LEU A 93 -5.60 0.46 -3.50
CA LEU A 93 -6.06 1.79 -3.09
C LEU A 93 -5.89 2.82 -4.23
N VAL A 94 -4.80 2.75 -5.00
CA VAL A 94 -4.59 3.60 -6.18
C VAL A 94 -5.63 3.30 -7.26
N GLU A 95 -5.91 2.02 -7.54
CA GLU A 95 -6.90 1.61 -8.54
C GLU A 95 -8.32 2.04 -8.19
N VAL A 96 -8.73 1.86 -6.93
CA VAL A 96 -10.06 2.29 -6.46
C VAL A 96 -10.19 3.81 -6.55
N ARG A 97 -9.15 4.56 -6.18
CA ARG A 97 -9.14 6.03 -6.34
C ARG A 97 -9.20 6.47 -7.80
N ALA A 98 -8.49 5.78 -8.69
CA ALA A 98 -8.55 6.06 -10.12
C ALA A 98 -9.95 5.79 -10.70
N SER A 99 -10.59 4.72 -10.24
CA SER A 99 -11.97 4.37 -10.62
C SER A 99 -12.97 5.42 -10.13
N ALA A 100 -12.87 5.83 -8.85
CA ALA A 100 -13.67 6.91 -8.29
C ALA A 100 -13.47 8.24 -9.05
N ALA A 101 -12.23 8.59 -9.37
CA ALA A 101 -11.92 9.80 -10.15
C ALA A 101 -12.56 9.77 -11.55
N ARG A 102 -12.58 8.61 -12.21
CA ARG A 102 -13.26 8.43 -13.50
C ARG A 102 -14.76 8.60 -13.36
N THR A 103 -15.38 7.97 -12.36
CA THR A 103 -16.82 8.14 -12.06
C THR A 103 -17.20 9.59 -11.81
N ILE A 104 -16.37 10.36 -11.08
CA ILE A 104 -16.57 11.81 -10.89
C ILE A 104 -16.52 12.57 -12.22
N ALA A 105 -15.60 12.20 -13.12
CA ALA A 105 -15.49 12.82 -14.43
C ALA A 105 -16.75 12.55 -15.28
N ASP A 106 -17.19 11.29 -15.33
CA ASP A 106 -18.39 10.87 -16.05
C ASP A 106 -19.63 11.59 -15.51
N GLN A 107 -19.80 11.64 -14.18
CA GLN A 107 -20.89 12.37 -13.54
C GLN A 107 -20.91 13.85 -13.91
N LYS A 108 -19.73 14.51 -13.93
CA LYS A 108 -19.62 15.91 -14.34
C LYS A 108 -19.95 16.11 -15.81
N GLU A 109 -19.54 15.20 -16.67
CA GLU A 109 -19.88 15.25 -18.10
C GLU A 109 -21.40 15.12 -18.29
N MET A 110 -22.03 14.14 -17.67
CA MET A 110 -23.49 13.97 -17.68
C MET A 110 -24.21 15.20 -17.12
N GLY A 111 -23.71 15.79 -16.03
CA GLY A 111 -24.25 17.03 -15.48
C GLY A 111 -24.18 18.20 -16.46
N ARG A 112 -23.12 18.31 -17.28
CA ARG A 112 -23.05 19.31 -18.36
C ARG A 112 -24.06 19.01 -19.47
N HIS A 113 -24.31 17.74 -19.79
CA HIS A 113 -25.34 17.36 -20.76
C HIS A 113 -26.74 17.70 -20.28
N VAL A 114 -27.06 17.42 -19.01
CA VAL A 114 -28.31 17.84 -18.37
C VAL A 114 -28.48 19.36 -18.48
N ALA A 115 -27.44 20.14 -18.13
CA ALA A 115 -27.51 21.60 -18.23
C ALA A 115 -27.74 22.11 -19.67
N LYS A 116 -27.22 21.42 -20.69
CA LYS A 116 -27.49 21.74 -22.11
C LYS A 116 -28.95 21.42 -22.48
N LEU A 117 -29.48 20.29 -22.02
CA LEU A 117 -30.86 19.89 -22.25
C LEU A 117 -31.85 20.82 -21.54
N ASP A 118 -31.53 21.31 -20.34
CA ASP A 118 -32.35 22.28 -19.62
C ASP A 118 -32.43 23.62 -20.34
N ARG A 119 -31.32 24.09 -20.93
CA ARG A 119 -31.34 25.27 -21.82
C ARG A 119 -32.19 25.02 -23.06
N LEU A 120 -32.05 23.86 -23.68
CA LEU A 120 -32.85 23.49 -24.85
C LEU A 120 -34.35 23.46 -24.51
N GLN A 121 -34.73 22.98 -23.33
CA GLN A 121 -36.11 23.03 -22.85
C GLN A 121 -36.61 24.48 -22.68
N ALA A 122 -35.78 25.37 -22.14
CA ALA A 122 -36.11 26.79 -22.01
C ALA A 122 -36.31 27.44 -23.39
N ASP A 123 -35.40 27.20 -24.33
CA ASP A 123 -35.49 27.70 -25.71
C ASP A 123 -36.78 27.24 -26.41
N TRP A 124 -37.14 25.96 -26.26
CA TRP A 124 -38.40 25.44 -26.80
C TRP A 124 -39.62 26.02 -26.10
N SER A 125 -39.52 26.33 -24.81
CA SER A 125 -40.57 27.00 -24.06
C SER A 125 -40.80 28.42 -24.59
N GLU A 126 -39.74 29.18 -24.86
CA GLU A 126 -39.83 30.52 -25.46
C GLU A 126 -40.42 30.47 -26.88
N LYS A 127 -39.96 29.51 -27.71
CA LYS A 127 -40.51 29.30 -29.06
C LYS A 127 -42.00 28.96 -29.03
N ALA A 128 -42.43 28.13 -28.07
CA ALA A 128 -43.84 27.80 -27.89
C ALA A 128 -44.67 29.04 -27.51
N GLN A 129 -44.17 29.87 -26.58
CA GLN A 129 -44.82 31.12 -26.20
C GLN A 129 -44.91 32.11 -27.37
N LEU A 130 -43.84 32.25 -28.14
CA LEU A 130 -43.82 33.09 -29.34
C LEU A 130 -44.85 32.61 -30.38
N ALA A 131 -44.94 31.30 -30.62
CA ALA A 131 -45.93 30.73 -31.54
C ALA A 131 -47.36 31.02 -31.08
N LEU A 132 -47.66 30.88 -29.78
CA LEU A 132 -48.95 31.25 -29.20
C LEU A 132 -49.26 32.74 -29.35
N SER A 133 -48.27 33.62 -29.19
CA SER A 133 -48.45 35.07 -29.41
C SER A 133 -48.76 35.46 -30.86
N LYS A 134 -48.60 34.52 -31.79
CA LYS A 134 -48.89 34.66 -33.22
C LYS A 134 -50.08 33.80 -33.66
N ASP A 135 -50.87 33.29 -32.70
CA ASP A 135 -52.03 32.42 -32.92
C ASP A 135 -51.70 31.15 -33.74
N ARG A 136 -50.46 30.66 -33.63
CA ARG A 136 -49.96 29.46 -34.32
C ARG A 136 -49.89 28.27 -33.37
N ASP A 137 -51.06 27.74 -33.03
CA ASP A 137 -51.23 26.59 -32.14
C ASP A 137 -50.53 25.32 -32.64
N ASP A 138 -50.45 25.14 -33.97
CA ASP A 138 -49.75 24.04 -34.63
C ASP A 138 -48.26 24.02 -34.24
N LEU A 139 -47.60 25.17 -34.36
CA LEU A 139 -46.19 25.33 -34.01
C LEU A 139 -45.96 25.29 -32.50
N ALA A 140 -46.87 25.84 -31.71
CA ALA A 140 -46.77 25.80 -30.26
C ALA A 140 -46.79 24.35 -29.75
N ARG A 141 -47.71 23.52 -30.28
CA ARG A 141 -47.77 22.09 -29.96
C ARG A 141 -46.50 21.35 -30.39
N ALA A 142 -45.99 21.61 -31.58
CA ALA A 142 -44.73 21.01 -32.05
C ALA A 142 -43.54 21.38 -31.15
N ALA A 143 -43.40 22.65 -30.76
CA ALA A 143 -42.36 23.10 -29.84
C ALA A 143 -42.47 22.44 -28.45
N LEU A 144 -43.68 22.26 -27.93
CA LEU A 144 -43.90 21.57 -26.65
C LEU A 144 -43.54 20.07 -26.72
N VAL A 145 -43.73 19.42 -27.87
CA VAL A 145 -43.28 18.02 -28.06
C VAL A 145 -41.75 17.93 -28.00
N GLU A 146 -41.04 18.85 -28.66
CA GLU A 146 -39.57 18.88 -28.61
C GLU A 146 -39.05 19.24 -27.20
N LYS A 147 -39.72 20.17 -26.51
CA LYS A 147 -39.44 20.45 -25.09
C LYS A 147 -39.57 19.18 -24.24
N LYS A 148 -40.65 18.42 -24.42
CA LYS A 148 -40.87 17.17 -23.67
C LYS A 148 -39.77 16.15 -23.94
N LYS A 149 -39.37 15.94 -25.20
CA LYS A 149 -38.26 15.04 -25.53
C LYS A 149 -36.96 15.45 -24.82
N ALA A 150 -36.65 16.74 -24.80
CA ALA A 150 -35.47 17.25 -24.10
C ALA A 150 -35.56 17.05 -22.58
N ALA A 151 -36.75 17.20 -22.00
CA ALA A 151 -37.01 16.91 -20.59
C ALA A 151 -36.82 15.42 -20.25
N ASP A 152 -37.44 14.53 -21.03
CA ASP A 152 -37.36 13.08 -20.84
C ASP A 152 -35.89 12.59 -20.91
N MET A 153 -35.10 13.13 -21.84
CA MET A 153 -33.65 12.83 -21.92
C MET A 153 -32.86 13.37 -20.72
N ALA A 154 -33.21 14.56 -20.22
CA ALA A 154 -32.55 15.14 -19.06
C ALA A 154 -32.84 14.33 -17.79
N ASP A 155 -34.08 13.87 -17.62
CA ASP A 155 -34.50 13.05 -16.49
C ASP A 155 -33.80 11.68 -16.50
N GLN A 156 -33.67 11.06 -17.68
CA GLN A 156 -32.90 9.82 -17.83
C GLN A 156 -31.44 10.00 -17.37
N LEU A 157 -30.77 11.07 -17.80
CA LEU A 157 -29.40 11.36 -17.36
C LEU A 157 -29.31 11.67 -15.87
N ARG A 158 -30.31 12.32 -15.27
CA ARG A 158 -30.36 12.56 -13.82
C ARG A 158 -30.48 11.25 -13.02
N VAL A 159 -31.27 10.30 -13.51
CA VAL A 159 -31.36 8.96 -12.89
C VAL A 159 -30.01 8.26 -12.96
N GLU A 160 -29.34 8.28 -14.11
CA GLU A 160 -28.02 7.68 -14.26
C GLU A 160 -26.96 8.35 -13.36
N ILE A 161 -26.99 9.68 -13.23
CA ILE A 161 -26.17 10.42 -12.26
C ILE A 161 -26.42 9.92 -10.84
N GLY A 162 -27.67 9.67 -10.45
CA GLY A 162 -28.02 9.11 -9.14
C GLY A 162 -27.42 7.72 -8.90
N VAL A 163 -27.38 6.87 -9.92
CA VAL A 163 -26.71 5.55 -9.83
C VAL A 163 -25.20 5.72 -9.63
N LEU A 164 -24.57 6.69 -10.30
CA LEU A 164 -23.15 6.99 -10.09
C LEU A 164 -22.89 7.54 -8.69
N ASP A 165 -23.78 8.36 -8.13
CA ASP A 165 -23.68 8.84 -6.74
C ASP A 165 -23.70 7.69 -5.72
N ASP A 166 -24.56 6.68 -5.93
CA ASP A 166 -24.60 5.49 -5.09
C ASP A 166 -23.28 4.72 -5.16
N SER A 167 -22.71 4.58 -6.36
CA SER A 167 -21.41 3.92 -6.57
C SER A 167 -20.26 4.71 -5.92
N MET A 168 -20.31 6.04 -5.94
CA MET A 168 -19.33 6.90 -5.29
C MET A 168 -19.32 6.72 -3.78
N ARG A 169 -20.50 6.63 -3.15
CA ARG A 169 -20.60 6.34 -1.71
C ARG A 169 -20.02 4.97 -1.35
N ALA A 170 -20.17 3.97 -2.22
CA ALA A 170 -19.53 2.68 -2.04
C ALA A 170 -18.00 2.78 -2.13
N TYR A 171 -17.46 3.50 -3.11
CA TYR A 171 -16.02 3.72 -3.23
C TYR A 171 -15.43 4.45 -2.02
N GLU A 172 -16.10 5.47 -1.49
CA GLU A 172 -15.65 6.18 -0.29
C GLU A 172 -15.51 5.24 0.91
N LEU A 173 -16.50 4.38 1.12
CA LEU A 173 -16.52 3.40 2.20
C LEU A 173 -15.45 2.33 2.02
N ASP A 174 -15.20 1.87 0.79
CA ASP A 174 -14.15 0.90 0.49
C ASP A 174 -12.74 1.50 0.64
N ILE A 175 -12.55 2.77 0.24
CA ILE A 175 -11.31 3.52 0.45
C ILE A 175 -11.00 3.63 1.94
N ASP A 176 -11.98 4.02 2.77
CA ASP A 176 -11.77 4.17 4.21
C ASP A 176 -11.42 2.83 4.89
N LYS A 177 -12.11 1.75 4.51
CA LYS A 177 -11.78 0.39 4.96
C LYS A 177 -10.35 0.00 4.58
N LEU A 178 -9.96 0.20 3.32
CA LEU A 178 -8.61 -0.12 2.84
C LEU A 178 -7.55 0.67 3.60
N GLN A 179 -7.77 1.98 3.79
CA GLN A 179 -6.84 2.83 4.54
C GLN A 179 -6.71 2.41 6.00
N THR A 180 -7.80 2.01 6.64
CA THR A 180 -7.79 1.48 8.01
C THR A 180 -6.99 0.19 8.08
N ARG A 181 -7.25 -0.76 7.20
CA ARG A 181 -6.49 -2.02 7.12
C ARG A 181 -5.00 -1.77 6.83
N LEU A 182 -4.68 -0.79 5.98
CA LEU A 182 -3.30 -0.45 5.65
C LEU A 182 -2.54 0.06 6.89
N ARG A 183 -3.19 0.89 7.71
CA ARG A 183 -2.64 1.37 8.99
C ARG A 183 -2.38 0.21 9.95
N GLU A 184 -3.33 -0.72 10.06
CA GLU A 184 -3.18 -1.94 10.87
C GLU A 184 -2.00 -2.81 10.38
N ALA A 185 -1.90 -3.04 9.07
CA ALA A 185 -0.84 -3.83 8.47
C ALA A 185 0.55 -3.20 8.71
N ARG A 186 0.68 -1.88 8.53
CA ARG A 186 1.93 -1.15 8.82
C ARG A 186 2.32 -1.23 10.30
N SER A 187 1.36 -1.08 11.22
CA SER A 187 1.63 -1.23 12.66
C SER A 187 2.15 -2.63 13.00
N ARG A 188 1.54 -3.67 12.42
CA ARG A 188 1.99 -5.05 12.57
C ARG A 188 3.37 -5.29 11.97
N GLN A 189 3.68 -4.68 10.82
CA GLN A 189 5.00 -4.77 10.20
C GLN A 189 6.08 -4.26 11.14
N THR A 190 5.86 -3.09 11.76
CA THR A 190 6.77 -2.54 12.77
C THR A 190 6.92 -3.47 13.97
N ALA A 191 5.83 -4.06 14.46
CA ALA A 191 5.87 -5.01 15.58
C ALA A 191 6.65 -6.29 15.24
N ILE A 192 6.47 -6.85 14.04
CA ILE A 192 7.20 -8.04 13.57
C ILE A 192 8.69 -7.70 13.42
N ALA A 193 9.03 -6.57 12.80
CA ALA A 193 10.41 -6.14 12.63
C ALA A 193 11.13 -5.98 13.97
N ALA A 194 10.49 -5.32 14.96
CA ALA A 194 11.06 -5.14 16.29
C ALA A 194 11.25 -6.48 17.04
N ARG A 195 10.32 -7.43 16.87
CA ARG A 195 10.44 -8.77 17.45
C ARG A 195 11.58 -9.56 16.82
N LEU A 196 11.72 -9.49 15.49
CA LEU A 196 12.79 -10.17 14.75
C LEU A 196 14.16 -9.60 15.16
N GLU A 197 14.31 -8.28 15.20
CA GLU A 197 15.53 -7.62 15.67
C GLU A 197 15.88 -8.00 17.13
N SER A 198 14.88 -8.03 18.02
CA SER A 198 15.09 -8.47 19.41
C SER A 198 15.55 -9.93 19.48
N ALA A 199 14.95 -10.82 18.68
CA ALA A 199 15.32 -12.23 18.62
C ALA A 199 16.75 -12.41 18.07
N GLU A 200 17.09 -11.73 16.98
CA GLU A 200 18.44 -11.73 16.39
C GLU A 200 19.48 -11.20 17.39
N ASN A 201 19.18 -10.11 18.10
CA ASN A 201 20.05 -9.58 19.14
C ASN A 201 20.26 -10.58 20.29
N ARG A 202 19.20 -11.28 20.74
CA ARG A 202 19.32 -12.33 21.76
C ARG A 202 20.19 -13.49 21.28
N VAL A 203 19.99 -13.95 20.04
CA VAL A 203 20.82 -15.01 19.44
C VAL A 203 22.27 -14.56 19.37
N ARG A 204 22.52 -13.35 18.85
CA ARG A 204 23.87 -12.78 18.75
C ARG A 204 24.57 -12.68 20.10
N LEU A 205 23.88 -12.17 21.13
CA LEU A 205 24.41 -12.11 22.50
C LEU A 205 24.74 -13.50 23.04
N ARG A 206 23.84 -14.48 22.86
CA ARG A 206 24.07 -15.86 23.30
C ARG A 206 25.26 -16.50 22.58
N THR A 207 25.40 -16.28 21.28
CA THR A 207 26.55 -16.75 20.50
C THR A 207 27.86 -16.09 20.93
N LEU A 208 27.86 -14.79 21.24
CA LEU A 208 29.04 -14.09 21.76
C LEU A 208 29.45 -14.62 23.15
N LEU A 209 28.47 -14.84 24.03
CA LEU A 209 28.71 -15.42 25.36
C LEU A 209 29.18 -16.88 25.29
N ALA A 210 28.69 -17.65 24.32
CA ALA A 210 29.11 -19.03 24.07
C ALA A 210 30.37 -19.14 23.18
N SER A 211 31.05 -18.02 22.88
CA SER A 211 32.25 -18.05 22.05
C SER A 211 33.50 -18.36 22.87
N GLU A 212 34.41 -19.14 22.29
CA GLU A 212 35.70 -19.55 22.88
C GLU A 212 36.53 -18.39 23.43
N ARG A 213 36.32 -17.13 23.00
CA ARG A 213 37.04 -15.98 23.55
C ARG A 213 36.61 -15.64 24.98
N VAL A 214 35.35 -15.87 25.33
CA VAL A 214 34.87 -15.69 26.70
C VAL A 214 35.40 -16.83 27.57
N ASP A 215 35.36 -18.06 27.06
CA ASP A 215 35.92 -19.24 27.74
C ASP A 215 37.44 -19.12 27.93
N GLU A 216 38.17 -18.62 26.93
CA GLU A 216 39.62 -18.38 26.99
C GLU A 216 39.95 -17.23 27.95
N ALA A 217 39.13 -16.17 27.99
CA ALA A 217 39.30 -15.08 28.95
C ALA A 217 39.03 -15.54 30.40
N MET A 218 38.03 -16.40 30.61
CA MET A 218 37.75 -17.02 31.91
C MET A 218 38.88 -17.97 32.32
N ALA A 219 39.36 -18.83 31.42
CA ALA A 219 40.49 -19.72 31.70
C ALA A 219 41.78 -18.97 32.05
N ARG A 220 42.04 -17.83 31.40
CA ARG A 220 43.17 -16.93 31.75
C ARG A 220 42.97 -16.26 33.11
N PHE A 221 41.73 -15.92 33.47
CA PHE A 221 41.39 -15.40 34.80
C PHE A 221 41.64 -16.44 35.89
N ASP A 222 41.15 -17.67 35.71
CA ASP A 222 41.40 -18.78 36.64
C ASP A 222 42.90 -19.09 36.78
N GLN A 223 43.68 -18.93 35.71
CA GLN A 223 45.13 -19.10 35.74
C GLN A 223 45.82 -17.97 36.51
N LEU A 224 45.31 -16.75 36.45
CA LEU A 224 45.77 -15.61 37.23
C LEU A 224 45.42 -15.79 38.71
N GLU A 225 44.20 -16.22 39.03
CA GLU A 225 43.77 -16.52 40.40
C GLU A 225 44.65 -17.61 41.04
N ARG A 226 44.85 -18.75 40.37
CA ARG A 226 45.78 -19.80 40.86
C ARG A 226 47.21 -19.30 41.08
N ARG A 227 47.68 -18.33 40.31
CA ARG A 227 49.01 -17.73 40.47
C ARG A 227 49.06 -16.78 41.66
N VAL A 228 47.98 -16.05 41.92
CA VAL A 228 47.81 -15.22 43.11
C VAL A 228 47.77 -16.13 44.34
N ASP A 229 46.91 -17.15 44.35
CA ASP A 229 46.82 -18.12 45.46
C ASP A 229 48.17 -18.80 45.76
N TYR A 230 48.91 -19.18 44.72
CA TYR A 230 50.25 -19.75 44.90
C TYR A 230 51.26 -18.74 45.44
N ALA A 231 51.17 -17.47 45.00
CA ALA A 231 52.03 -16.41 45.50
C ALA A 231 51.72 -16.05 46.96
N GLU A 232 50.43 -15.99 47.33
CA GLU A 232 49.94 -15.81 48.68
C GLU A 232 50.33 -16.99 49.57
N GLY A 233 50.06 -18.23 49.14
CA GLY A 233 50.47 -19.43 49.87
C GLY A 233 51.99 -19.54 50.05
N ARG A 234 52.79 -19.02 49.09
CA ARG A 234 54.25 -18.92 49.24
C ARG A 234 54.65 -17.80 50.19
N ALA A 235 53.95 -16.68 50.21
CA ALA A 235 54.16 -15.62 51.19
C ALA A 235 53.83 -16.10 52.61
N ASP A 236 52.73 -16.82 52.78
CA ASP A 236 52.34 -17.45 54.05
C ASP A 236 53.33 -18.54 54.47
N ALA A 237 53.79 -19.38 53.53
CA ALA A 237 54.80 -20.41 53.81
C ALA A 237 56.18 -19.80 54.13
N LEU A 238 56.55 -18.66 53.52
CA LEU A 238 57.75 -17.92 53.90
C LEU A 238 57.58 -17.25 55.26
N SER A 239 56.40 -16.73 55.59
CA SER A 239 56.07 -16.24 56.93
C SER A 239 56.11 -17.36 57.98
N LEU A 240 55.84 -18.61 57.58
CA LEU A 240 55.92 -19.79 58.44
C LEU A 240 57.34 -20.39 58.51
N SER A 241 58.10 -20.30 57.41
CA SER A 241 59.48 -20.80 57.28
C SER A 241 60.53 -19.83 57.79
N ASP A 242 60.24 -18.53 57.87
CA ASP A 242 61.04 -17.53 58.58
C ASP A 242 60.84 -17.68 60.10
N GLY A 243 60.92 -18.94 60.57
CA GLY A 243 60.86 -19.40 61.95
C GLY A 243 62.01 -18.87 62.81
N SER A 244 62.33 -17.58 62.69
CA SER A 244 62.88 -16.78 63.75
C SER A 244 61.72 -16.11 64.49
N SER A 245 61.10 -16.88 65.39
CA SER A 245 60.11 -16.40 66.35
C SER A 245 60.75 -15.38 67.30
N LYS A 246 61.03 -14.18 66.80
CA LYS A 246 61.14 -12.97 67.61
C LYS A 246 59.90 -12.14 67.30
N PRO A 247 58.99 -11.93 68.26
CA PRO A 247 57.88 -11.01 68.06
C PRO A 247 58.43 -9.66 67.60
N SER A 248 57.73 -9.00 66.67
CA SER A 248 58.18 -7.67 66.24
C SER A 248 58.12 -6.70 67.43
N LEU A 249 58.94 -5.65 67.43
CA LEU A 249 58.90 -4.62 68.47
C LEU A 249 57.47 -4.04 68.65
N ALA A 250 56.65 -4.03 67.60
CA ALA A 250 55.24 -3.62 67.67
C ALA A 250 54.35 -4.64 68.40
N ASP A 251 54.64 -5.93 68.26
CA ASP A 251 53.97 -7.01 69.00
C ASP A 251 54.43 -7.04 70.47
N GLU A 252 55.71 -6.81 70.74
CA GLU A 252 56.25 -6.67 72.10
C GLU A 252 55.66 -5.45 72.82
N ILE A 253 55.56 -4.30 72.14
CA ILE A 253 54.93 -3.08 72.71
C ILE A 253 53.42 -3.28 72.93
N SER A 254 52.73 -3.99 72.03
CA SER A 254 51.30 -4.29 72.20
C SER A 254 51.06 -5.30 73.33
N ALA A 255 51.96 -6.26 73.52
CA ALA A 255 51.93 -7.20 74.63
C ALA A 255 52.24 -6.53 75.97
N LEU A 256 53.19 -5.58 76.02
CA LEU A 256 53.48 -4.73 77.20
C LEU A 256 52.28 -3.85 77.55
N ALA A 257 51.66 -3.18 76.57
CA ALA A 257 50.46 -2.36 76.78
C ALA A 257 49.23 -3.19 77.21
N GLY A 258 49.17 -4.47 76.83
CA GLY A 258 48.17 -5.43 77.29
C GLY A 258 48.41 -5.95 78.70
N GLN A 259 49.68 -6.15 79.10
CA GLN A 259 50.04 -6.60 80.44
C GLN A 259 49.87 -5.50 81.49
N ASP A 260 50.28 -4.26 81.21
CA ASP A 260 50.15 -3.15 82.17
C ASP A 260 48.69 -2.88 82.57
N LYS A 261 47.74 -3.02 81.63
CA LYS A 261 46.29 -2.88 81.90
C LYS A 261 45.72 -4.02 82.73
N ILE A 262 46.23 -5.24 82.55
CA ILE A 262 45.76 -6.42 83.29
C ILE A 262 46.30 -6.38 84.73
N ASP A 263 47.55 -5.96 84.93
CA ASP A 263 48.14 -5.80 86.26
C ASP A 263 47.50 -4.63 87.05
N GLU A 264 47.14 -3.52 86.38
CA GLU A 264 46.34 -2.45 87.00
C GLU A 264 44.95 -2.94 87.45
N GLU A 265 44.24 -3.71 86.63
CA GLU A 265 42.95 -4.31 87.03
C GLU A 265 43.11 -5.34 88.16
N LEU A 266 44.19 -6.11 88.17
CA LEU A 266 44.44 -7.15 89.16
C LEU A 266 44.86 -6.57 90.52
N GLU A 267 45.64 -5.48 90.55
CA GLU A 267 45.96 -4.71 91.76
C GLU A 267 44.75 -3.93 92.30
N ALA A 268 43.88 -3.42 91.41
CA ALA A 268 42.60 -2.85 91.82
C ALA A 268 41.70 -3.92 92.47
N MET A 269 41.70 -5.15 91.93
CA MET A 269 40.93 -6.28 92.48
C MET A 269 41.51 -6.77 93.82
N LYS A 270 42.84 -6.84 93.98
CA LYS A 270 43.50 -7.19 95.26
C LYS A 270 43.25 -6.14 96.36
N ARG A 271 43.31 -4.84 96.03
CA ARG A 271 42.93 -3.77 96.96
C ARG A 271 41.46 -3.86 97.39
N ALA A 272 40.58 -4.29 96.50
CA ALA A 272 39.16 -4.53 96.83
C ALA A 272 38.94 -5.79 97.70
N LEU A 273 39.89 -6.75 97.71
CA LEU A 273 39.79 -8.04 98.42
C LEU A 273 40.65 -8.13 99.71
N GLY A 274 41.36 -7.07 100.09
CA GLY A 274 41.94 -6.90 101.43
C GLY A 274 42.96 -7.97 101.86
N LYS A 275 43.84 -8.42 100.96
CA LYS A 275 44.95 -9.32 101.29
C LYS A 275 46.29 -8.72 100.85
N GLU A 276 46.96 -8.03 101.77
CA GLU A 276 48.39 -7.74 101.69
C GLU A 276 49.16 -8.75 102.56
N GLY A 277 50.21 -9.33 101.99
CA GLY A 277 51.08 -10.32 102.62
C GLY A 277 51.73 -11.23 101.60
#